data_AF-A0A6C7UKL5-F1
#
_entry.id   AF-A0A6C7UKL5-F1
#
_cell.length_a   1.000
_cell.length_b   1.000
_cell.length_c   1.000
_cell.angle_alpha   90.00
_cell.angle_beta   90.00
_cell.angle_gamma   90.00
#
_symmetry.space_group_name_H-M   'P 1'
#
loop_
_entity.id
_entity.type
_entity.pdbx_description
1 polymer ?
#
loop_
_entity_poly.entity_id
_entity_poly.type
_entity_poly.pdbx_seq_one_letter_code
_entity_poly.pdbx_strand_id
1 'polypeptide(L)'
;MKIDYFSYFIKCYLALNAYLQTKYKSGNDREKIDSLKDGEIVCKRFIELLGNEYFLNTLKSLQQSLYGAQIGGENIISFENVKIQSFQNKQINEKINGITFKLQILAGKNEKVKFICINTKSETIADKICQYSNLEQELNNTTLSKTQRDTIKSLFQKEISQYHKNLTAIINQDDITDEDKKIIYKGFVEIVYLLRNSLFHSQVDPSQENIYNVYKTAYMLLKDFINKLPIEEQ
;
A
#
# COMPACT_ATOMS: atom_id res chain seq x y z
N MET A 1 -1.76 6.71 -34.67
CA MET A 1 -2.65 6.13 -33.64
C MET A 1 -1.74 5.70 -32.47
N LYS A 2 -1.94 6.25 -31.26
CA LYS A 2 -1.19 5.79 -30.08
C LYS A 2 -1.73 4.42 -29.64
N ILE A 3 -0.87 3.56 -29.08
CA ILE A 3 -1.28 2.26 -28.54
C ILE A 3 -2.10 2.50 -27.26
N ASP A 4 -3.26 1.88 -27.14
CA ASP A 4 -4.10 2.00 -25.94
C ASP A 4 -3.60 1.11 -24.80
N TYR A 5 -2.57 1.58 -24.09
CA TYR A 5 -2.01 0.87 -22.93
C TYR A 5 -2.95 0.77 -21.73
N PHE A 6 -3.99 1.61 -21.64
CA PHE A 6 -4.99 1.51 -20.57
C PHE A 6 -5.80 0.23 -20.72
N SER A 7 -6.31 -0.02 -21.93
CA SER A 7 -7.02 -1.27 -22.23
C SER A 7 -6.13 -2.50 -22.05
N TYR A 8 -4.86 -2.43 -22.45
CA TYR A 8 -3.93 -3.55 -22.24
C TYR A 8 -3.63 -3.79 -20.76
N PHE A 9 -3.44 -2.73 -19.97
CA PHE A 9 -3.29 -2.83 -18.52
C PHE A 9 -4.53 -3.48 -17.87
N ILE A 10 -5.74 -3.04 -18.26
CA ILE A 10 -6.99 -3.62 -17.75
C ILE A 10 -7.07 -5.12 -18.09
N LYS A 11 -6.77 -5.52 -19.33
CA LYS A 11 -6.77 -6.94 -19.73
C LYS A 11 -5.84 -7.79 -18.87
N CYS A 12 -4.62 -7.30 -18.65
CA CYS A 12 -3.68 -7.95 -17.75
C CYS A 12 -4.22 -8.01 -16.31
N TYR A 13 -4.75 -6.91 -15.78
CA TYR A 13 -5.30 -6.91 -14.44
C TYR A 13 -6.50 -7.87 -14.29
N LEU A 14 -7.36 -8.00 -15.30
CA LEU A 14 -8.44 -8.97 -15.30
C LEU A 14 -7.93 -10.41 -15.24
N ALA A 15 -6.82 -10.74 -15.93
CA ALA A 15 -6.17 -12.04 -15.81
C ALA A 15 -5.58 -12.26 -14.41
N LEU A 16 -4.94 -11.25 -13.82
CA LEU A 16 -4.50 -11.30 -12.42
C LEU A 16 -5.69 -11.52 -11.47
N ASN A 17 -6.80 -10.82 -11.67
CA ASN A 17 -8.00 -10.98 -10.86
C ASN A 17 -8.56 -12.40 -10.99
N ALA A 18 -8.63 -12.96 -12.20
CA ALA A 18 -9.06 -14.35 -12.40
C ALA A 18 -8.17 -15.34 -11.62
N TYR A 19 -6.84 -15.17 -11.68
CA TYR A 19 -5.91 -15.95 -10.87
C TYR A 19 -6.18 -15.80 -9.36
N LEU A 20 -6.39 -14.58 -8.86
CA LEU A 20 -6.73 -14.33 -7.46
C LEU A 20 -8.04 -15.00 -7.04
N GLN A 21 -9.07 -14.99 -7.89
CA GLN A 21 -10.35 -15.65 -7.60
C GLN A 21 -10.21 -17.18 -7.51
N THR A 22 -9.38 -17.78 -8.37
CA THR A 22 -9.11 -19.22 -8.35
C THR A 22 -8.29 -19.61 -7.13
N LYS A 23 -7.20 -18.90 -6.85
CA LYS A 23 -6.27 -19.21 -5.76
C LYS A 23 -6.87 -18.96 -4.38
N TYR A 24 -7.62 -17.86 -4.22
CA TYR A 24 -8.18 -17.45 -2.94
C TYR A 24 -9.71 -17.54 -2.98
N LYS A 25 -10.25 -18.64 -2.43
CA LYS A 25 -11.69 -18.96 -2.45
C LYS A 25 -12.57 -17.95 -1.69
N SER A 26 -12.03 -17.29 -0.67
CA SER A 26 -12.74 -16.34 0.17
C SER A 26 -12.01 -15.00 0.26
N GLY A 27 -12.69 -14.00 0.80
CA GLY A 27 -12.17 -12.66 0.98
C GLY A 27 -12.54 -11.72 -0.17
N ASN A 28 -12.46 -10.43 0.10
CA ASN A 28 -12.67 -9.37 -0.88
C ASN A 28 -11.38 -9.05 -1.66
N ASP A 29 -11.49 -8.22 -2.70
CA ASP A 29 -10.36 -7.83 -3.56
C ASP A 29 -9.11 -7.41 -2.77
N ARG A 30 -9.27 -6.61 -1.71
CA ARG A 30 -8.15 -6.14 -0.89
C ARG A 30 -7.48 -7.29 -0.12
N GLU A 31 -8.27 -8.16 0.49
CA GLU A 31 -7.77 -9.32 1.24
C GLU A 31 -7.02 -10.31 0.34
N LYS A 32 -7.47 -10.48 -0.90
CA LYS A 32 -6.78 -11.32 -1.89
C LYS A 32 -5.46 -10.72 -2.36
N ILE A 33 -5.40 -9.39 -2.50
CA ILE A 33 -4.16 -8.66 -2.80
C ILE A 33 -3.17 -8.75 -1.65
N ASP A 34 -3.62 -8.57 -0.41
CA ASP A 34 -2.76 -8.74 0.76
C ASP A 34 -2.26 -10.20 0.87
N SER A 35 -3.12 -11.20 0.60
CA SER A 35 -2.70 -12.60 0.52
C SER A 35 -1.68 -12.88 -0.59
N LEU A 36 -1.82 -12.22 -1.76
CA LEU A 36 -0.85 -12.31 -2.85
C LEU A 36 0.54 -11.83 -2.42
N LYS A 37 0.62 -10.71 -1.68
CA LYS A 37 1.89 -10.16 -1.17
C LYS A 37 2.63 -11.12 -0.24
N ASP A 38 1.92 -12.03 0.41
CA ASP A 38 2.50 -13.04 1.30
C ASP A 38 2.73 -14.41 0.61
N GLY A 39 2.38 -14.54 -0.67
CA GLY A 39 2.56 -15.77 -1.44
C GLY A 39 4.02 -16.03 -1.83
N GLU A 40 4.69 -16.97 -1.15
CA GLU A 40 6.12 -17.26 -1.36
C GLU A 40 6.47 -17.67 -2.80
N ILE A 41 5.68 -18.55 -3.42
CA ILE A 41 5.94 -19.02 -4.78
C ILE A 41 5.86 -17.86 -5.78
N VAL A 42 4.84 -17.02 -5.65
CA VAL A 42 4.65 -15.86 -6.54
C VAL A 42 5.77 -14.83 -6.32
N CYS A 43 6.16 -14.61 -5.06
CA CYS A 43 7.29 -13.75 -4.73
C CYS A 43 8.58 -14.24 -5.40
N LYS A 44 8.92 -15.53 -5.29
CA LYS A 44 10.11 -16.11 -5.96
C LYS A 44 10.08 -15.87 -7.48
N ARG A 45 8.93 -16.05 -8.13
CA ARG A 45 8.75 -15.81 -9.57
C ARG A 45 8.93 -14.34 -9.95
N PHE A 46 8.48 -13.42 -9.11
CA PHE A 46 8.75 -11.99 -9.30
C PHE A 46 10.25 -11.67 -9.12
N ILE A 47 10.91 -12.27 -8.13
CA ILE A 47 12.34 -12.10 -7.89
C ILE A 47 13.17 -12.54 -9.11
N GLU A 48 12.78 -13.63 -9.78
CA GLU A 48 13.39 -14.04 -11.05
C GLU A 48 13.28 -12.94 -12.12
N LEU A 49 12.11 -12.29 -12.25
CA LEU A 49 11.91 -11.18 -13.18
C LEU A 49 12.76 -9.97 -12.80
N LEU A 50 12.85 -9.66 -11.52
CA LEU A 50 13.63 -8.52 -11.03
C LEU A 50 15.13 -8.66 -11.32
N GLY A 51 15.64 -9.90 -11.45
CA GLY A 51 17.01 -10.16 -11.91
C GLY A 51 17.26 -9.85 -13.38
N ASN A 52 16.21 -9.57 -14.17
CA ASN A 52 16.33 -9.13 -15.55
C ASN A 52 16.48 -7.59 -15.60
N GLU A 53 17.58 -7.12 -16.20
CA GLU A 53 17.90 -5.69 -16.28
C GLU A 53 16.80 -4.86 -16.96
N TYR A 54 16.16 -5.41 -18.01
CA TYR A 54 15.06 -4.74 -18.69
C TYR A 54 13.84 -4.56 -17.78
N PHE A 55 13.51 -5.58 -16.98
CA PHE A 55 12.40 -5.50 -16.03
C PHE A 55 12.70 -4.46 -14.93
N LEU A 56 13.91 -4.48 -14.37
CA LEU A 56 14.34 -3.51 -13.36
C LEU A 56 14.33 -2.06 -13.91
N ASN A 57 14.85 -1.85 -15.12
CA ASN A 57 14.83 -0.54 -15.76
C ASN A 57 13.41 -0.07 -16.10
N THR A 58 12.51 -0.99 -16.46
CA THR A 58 11.09 -0.69 -16.66
C THR A 58 10.41 -0.31 -15.33
N LEU A 59 10.77 -0.97 -14.21
CA LEU A 59 10.29 -0.63 -12.87
C LEU A 59 10.77 0.76 -12.43
N LYS A 60 12.04 1.11 -12.67
CA LYS A 60 12.57 2.46 -12.46
C LYS A 60 11.84 3.51 -13.32
N SER A 61 11.53 3.16 -14.57
CA SER A 61 10.76 4.02 -15.47
C SER A 61 9.33 4.26 -14.97
N LEU A 62 8.68 3.23 -14.40
CA LEU A 62 7.37 3.38 -13.74
C LEU A 62 7.47 4.33 -12.54
N GLN A 63 8.50 4.18 -11.69
CA GLN A 63 8.74 5.06 -10.54
C GLN A 63 8.89 6.52 -10.96
N GLN A 64 9.69 6.81 -12.00
CA GLN A 64 9.85 8.15 -12.54
C GLN A 64 8.54 8.71 -13.13
N SER A 65 7.81 7.89 -13.88
CA SER A 65 6.55 8.30 -14.51
C SER A 65 5.47 8.63 -13.47
N LEU A 66 5.40 7.86 -12.38
CA LEU A 66 4.47 8.11 -11.27
C LEU A 66 4.73 9.43 -10.56
N TYR A 67 6.00 9.75 -10.31
CA TYR A 67 6.39 11.01 -9.67
C TYR A 67 5.87 12.23 -10.45
N GLY A 68 5.95 12.19 -11.79
CA GLY A 68 5.44 13.25 -12.65
C GLY A 68 3.92 13.23 -12.88
N ALA A 69 3.24 12.12 -12.61
CA ALA A 69 1.83 11.92 -12.95
C ALA A 69 0.84 12.37 -11.87
N GLN A 70 1.25 12.43 -10.60
CA GLN A 70 0.41 12.85 -9.46
C GLN A 70 -0.97 12.17 -9.41
N ILE A 71 -1.03 10.88 -9.75
CA ILE A 71 -2.27 10.08 -9.75
C ILE A 71 -2.67 9.79 -8.30
N GLY A 72 -3.93 10.03 -7.89
CA GLY A 72 -4.45 9.55 -6.58
C GLY A 72 -5.20 10.54 -5.69
N GLY A 73 -5.54 11.75 -6.17
CA GLY A 73 -6.29 12.72 -5.37
C GLY A 73 -5.54 13.11 -4.09
N GLU A 74 -6.16 12.96 -2.91
CA GLU A 74 -5.53 13.26 -1.61
C GLU A 74 -4.37 12.29 -1.26
N ASN A 75 -4.37 11.08 -1.82
CA ASN A 75 -3.34 10.06 -1.58
C ASN A 75 -2.64 9.70 -2.89
N ILE A 76 -1.65 10.51 -3.26
CA ILE A 76 -0.86 10.30 -4.49
C ILE A 76 -0.17 8.94 -4.45
N ILE A 77 -0.36 8.17 -5.52
CA ILE A 77 0.32 6.90 -5.77
C ILE A 77 1.79 7.20 -6.08
N SER A 78 2.69 6.78 -5.19
CA SER A 78 4.13 6.98 -5.34
C SER A 78 4.91 5.79 -4.80
N PHE A 79 6.19 5.71 -5.16
CA PHE A 79 7.13 4.71 -4.60
C PHE A 79 7.72 5.14 -3.25
N GLU A 80 7.42 6.35 -2.76
CA GLU A 80 8.06 6.91 -1.57
C GLU A 80 7.43 6.43 -0.26
N ASN A 81 6.14 6.07 -0.29
CA ASN A 81 5.40 5.63 0.88
C ASN A 81 4.43 4.50 0.52
N VAL A 82 4.96 3.31 0.24
CA VAL A 82 4.15 2.17 -0.23
C VAL A 82 3.83 1.23 0.91
N LYS A 83 2.55 0.87 1.04
CA LYS A 83 2.07 -0.07 2.05
C LYS A 83 2.38 -1.52 1.67
N ILE A 84 3.44 -2.06 2.25
CA ILE A 84 3.94 -3.40 1.92
C ILE A 84 3.21 -4.52 2.65
N GLN A 85 2.53 -4.23 3.75
CA GLN A 85 1.81 -5.23 4.55
C GLN A 85 0.62 -4.60 5.28
N SER A 86 -0.36 -5.43 5.63
CA SER A 86 -1.52 -5.01 6.41
C SER A 86 -1.12 -4.76 7.87
N PHE A 87 -1.86 -3.91 8.57
CA PHE A 87 -1.63 -3.68 9.99
C PHE A 87 -1.76 -4.97 10.78
N GLN A 88 -0.94 -5.09 11.82
CA GLN A 88 -1.04 -6.18 12.79
C GLN A 88 -1.67 -5.64 14.07
N ASN A 89 -2.43 -6.51 14.75
CA ASN A 89 -3.02 -6.15 16.04
C ASN A 89 -1.91 -5.80 17.03
N LYS A 90 -1.96 -4.59 17.57
CA LYS A 90 -0.95 -4.12 18.53
C LYS A 90 -1.59 -3.24 19.57
N GLN A 91 -1.14 -3.38 20.82
CA GLN A 91 -1.51 -2.47 21.91
C GLN A 91 -0.31 -1.64 22.31
N ILE A 92 -0.55 -0.36 22.59
CA ILE A 92 0.46 0.60 23.03
C ILE A 92 -0.09 1.24 24.30
N ASN A 93 0.67 1.20 25.39
CA ASN A 93 0.27 1.81 26.66
C ASN A 93 1.39 2.75 27.09
N GLU A 94 1.10 4.05 27.11
CA GLU A 94 2.06 5.10 27.44
C GLU A 94 1.50 6.02 28.51
N LYS A 95 2.36 6.57 29.37
CA LYS A 95 1.97 7.57 30.38
C LYS A 95 2.82 8.83 30.22
N ILE A 96 2.19 9.92 29.80
CA ILE A 96 2.87 11.18 29.49
C ILE A 96 2.11 12.32 30.15
N ASN A 97 2.81 13.18 30.91
CA ASN A 97 2.25 14.36 31.57
C ASN A 97 0.98 14.06 32.40
N GLY A 98 0.99 12.93 33.14
CA GLY A 98 -0.13 12.51 33.97
C GLY A 98 -1.34 11.92 33.22
N ILE A 99 -1.28 11.83 31.89
CA ILE A 99 -2.30 11.15 31.07
C ILE A 99 -1.79 9.77 30.67
N THR A 100 -2.63 8.76 30.85
CA THR A 100 -2.41 7.41 30.31
C THR A 100 -3.10 7.28 28.97
N PHE A 101 -2.33 6.93 27.94
CA PHE A 101 -2.77 6.66 26.57
C PHE A 101 -2.77 5.15 26.36
N LYS A 102 -3.95 4.56 26.16
CA LYS A 102 -4.10 3.16 25.75
C LYS A 102 -4.54 3.15 24.29
N LEU A 103 -3.64 2.76 23.40
CA LEU A 103 -3.88 2.73 21.96
C LEU A 103 -3.94 1.28 21.47
N GLN A 104 -4.75 1.04 20.45
CA GLN A 104 -4.84 -0.25 19.79
C GLN A 104 -4.84 -0.05 18.27
N ILE A 105 -3.98 -0.78 17.59
CA ILE A 105 -4.02 -0.98 16.15
C ILE A 105 -4.82 -2.25 15.91
N LEU A 106 -5.81 -2.19 15.02
CA LEU A 106 -6.73 -3.28 14.72
C LEU A 106 -6.58 -3.68 13.25
N ALA A 107 -6.08 -4.89 13.04
CA ALA A 107 -5.93 -5.50 11.73
C ALA A 107 -7.29 -5.75 11.06
N GLY A 108 -7.32 -5.76 9.72
CA GLY A 108 -8.48 -6.15 8.92
C GLY A 108 -8.91 -5.13 7.87
N LYS A 109 -10.09 -5.36 7.29
CA LYS A 109 -10.61 -4.73 6.05
C LYS A 109 -10.55 -3.19 5.99
N ASN A 110 -10.61 -2.51 7.13
CA ASN A 110 -10.65 -1.03 7.22
C ASN A 110 -9.65 -0.48 8.25
N GLU A 111 -8.54 -1.20 8.50
CA GLU A 111 -7.40 -0.79 9.34
C GLU A 111 -7.72 0.30 10.36
N LYS A 112 -8.27 -0.16 11.48
CA LYS A 112 -8.82 0.72 12.49
C LYS A 112 -7.78 0.98 13.56
N VAL A 113 -7.93 2.12 14.20
CA VAL A 113 -7.20 2.48 15.40
C VAL A 113 -8.19 2.85 16.50
N LYS A 114 -7.89 2.42 17.72
CA LYS A 114 -8.63 2.79 18.93
C LYS A 114 -7.70 3.54 19.86
N PHE A 115 -8.16 4.64 20.44
CA PHE A 115 -7.43 5.34 21.50
C PHE A 115 -8.32 5.61 22.70
N ILE A 116 -7.77 5.38 23.89
CA ILE A 116 -8.37 5.72 25.16
C ILE A 116 -7.39 6.59 25.94
N CYS A 117 -7.84 7.75 26.40
CA CYS A 117 -7.06 8.66 27.23
C CYS A 117 -7.67 8.72 28.62
N ILE A 118 -6.84 8.52 29.65
CA ILE A 118 -7.25 8.50 31.05
C ILE A 118 -6.43 9.53 31.82
N ASN A 119 -7.08 10.38 32.61
CA ASN A 119 -6.40 11.40 33.40
C ASN A 119 -5.85 10.86 34.73
N THR A 120 -5.18 11.71 35.52
CA THR A 120 -4.63 11.34 36.83
C THR A 120 -5.66 10.90 37.86
N LYS A 121 -6.93 11.29 37.68
CA LYS A 121 -8.08 10.90 38.51
C LYS A 121 -8.70 9.57 38.07
N SER A 122 -8.10 8.88 37.10
CA SER A 122 -8.65 7.66 36.47
C SER A 122 -9.93 7.88 35.67
N GLU A 123 -10.25 9.12 35.30
CA GLU A 123 -11.40 9.43 34.45
C GLU A 123 -11.00 9.30 32.98
N THR A 124 -11.87 8.68 32.18
CA THR A 124 -11.68 8.58 30.73
C THR A 124 -12.07 9.90 30.08
N ILE A 125 -11.10 10.58 29.44
CA ILE A 125 -11.31 11.87 28.78
C ILE A 125 -11.55 11.71 27.27
N ALA A 126 -11.16 10.57 26.69
CA ALA A 126 -11.51 10.19 25.33
C ALA A 126 -11.50 8.67 25.19
N ASP A 127 -12.47 8.12 24.47
CA ASP A 127 -12.48 6.75 23.96
C ASP A 127 -13.09 6.78 22.55
N LYS A 128 -12.27 6.51 21.53
CA LYS A 128 -12.72 6.48 20.14
C LYS A 128 -12.07 5.35 19.37
N ILE A 129 -12.82 4.85 18.40
CA ILE A 129 -12.37 3.93 17.35
C ILE A 129 -12.70 4.52 15.98
N CYS A 130 -11.74 4.50 15.06
CA CYS A 130 -11.90 5.05 13.72
C CYS A 130 -11.00 4.34 12.71
N GLN A 131 -11.21 4.58 11.41
CA GLN A 131 -10.24 4.20 10.39
C GLN A 131 -8.98 5.06 10.53
N TYR A 132 -7.80 4.49 10.31
CA TYR A 132 -6.56 5.26 10.44
C TYR A 132 -6.50 6.47 9.49
N SER A 133 -7.05 6.34 8.28
CA SER A 133 -7.17 7.45 7.32
C SER A 133 -7.94 8.66 7.87
N ASN A 134 -8.86 8.43 8.81
CA ASN A 134 -9.72 9.46 9.38
C ASN A 134 -9.23 9.92 10.78
N LEU A 135 -8.08 9.40 11.24
CA LEU A 135 -7.57 9.65 12.59
C LEU A 135 -7.41 11.15 12.86
N GLU A 136 -6.88 11.91 11.90
CA GLU A 136 -6.68 13.36 12.01
C GLU A 136 -8.00 14.08 12.30
N GLN A 137 -9.01 13.83 11.46
CA GLN A 137 -10.35 14.41 11.60
C GLN A 137 -10.98 14.00 12.93
N GLU A 138 -10.90 12.72 13.29
CA GLU A 138 -11.50 12.19 14.51
C GLU A 138 -10.84 12.74 15.79
N LEU A 139 -9.51 12.95 15.77
CA LEU A 139 -8.81 13.62 16.84
C LEU A 139 -9.25 15.08 16.98
N ASN A 140 -9.41 15.79 15.86
CA ASN A 140 -9.86 17.18 15.86
C ASN A 140 -11.30 17.33 16.37
N ASN A 141 -12.10 16.26 16.31
CA ASN A 141 -13.45 16.19 16.88
C ASN A 141 -13.47 15.86 18.39
N THR A 142 -12.32 15.73 19.06
CA THR A 142 -12.24 15.47 20.51
C THR A 142 -12.01 16.74 21.32
N THR A 143 -12.26 16.66 22.62
CA THR A 143 -11.92 17.70 23.61
C THR A 143 -10.44 17.69 24.04
N LEU A 144 -9.63 16.78 23.49
CA LEU A 144 -8.22 16.64 23.83
C LEU A 144 -7.45 17.90 23.45
N SER A 145 -6.42 18.24 24.23
CA SER A 145 -5.51 19.34 23.89
C SER A 145 -4.70 19.02 22.63
N LYS A 146 -4.16 20.06 21.97
CA LYS A 146 -3.29 19.87 20.78
C LYS A 146 -2.14 18.90 21.07
N THR A 147 -1.46 19.06 22.21
CA THR A 147 -0.35 18.19 22.62
C THR A 147 -0.78 16.73 22.80
N GLN A 148 -1.97 16.47 23.36
CA GLN A 148 -2.50 15.11 23.51
C GLN A 148 -2.82 14.51 22.14
N ARG A 149 -3.44 15.28 21.24
CA ARG A 149 -3.72 14.83 19.85
C ARG A 149 -2.43 14.51 19.11
N ASP A 150 -1.43 15.39 19.19
CA ASP A 150 -0.13 15.19 18.53
C ASP A 150 0.61 13.98 19.09
N THR A 151 0.50 13.73 20.39
CA THR A 151 1.05 12.53 21.05
C THR A 151 0.41 11.25 20.50
N ILE A 152 -0.92 11.20 20.39
CA ILE A 152 -1.63 10.03 19.83
C ILE A 152 -1.19 9.79 18.38
N LYS A 153 -1.14 10.84 17.56
CA LYS A 153 -0.68 10.75 16.16
C LYS A 153 0.73 10.20 16.08
N SER A 154 1.66 10.74 16.87
CA SER A 154 3.06 10.33 16.89
C SER A 154 3.22 8.87 17.29
N LEU A 155 2.49 8.41 18.31
CA LEU A 155 2.53 7.01 18.77
C LEU A 155 2.00 6.05 17.69
N PHE A 156 0.87 6.37 17.05
CA PHE A 156 0.38 5.55 15.94
C PHE A 156 1.31 5.59 14.73
N GLN A 157 1.81 6.76 14.35
CA GLN A 157 2.69 6.93 13.20
C GLN A 157 3.99 6.14 13.38
N LYS A 158 4.59 6.19 14.58
CA LYS A 158 5.78 5.41 14.92
C LYS A 158 5.57 3.93 14.63
N GLU A 159 4.45 3.37 15.06
CA GLU A 159 4.13 1.97 14.85
C GLU A 159 3.71 1.67 13.41
N ILE A 160 2.87 2.49 12.79
CA ILE A 160 2.33 2.24 11.45
C ILE A 160 3.38 2.43 10.35
N SER A 161 4.38 3.26 10.59
CA SER A 161 5.46 3.51 9.63
C SER A 161 6.20 2.23 9.21
N GLN A 162 6.24 1.20 10.06
CA GLN A 162 6.88 -0.07 9.73
C GLN A 162 6.18 -0.84 8.60
N TYR A 163 4.88 -0.57 8.38
CA TYR A 163 4.06 -1.19 7.34
C TYR A 163 4.22 -0.50 5.98
N HIS A 164 4.89 0.65 5.96
CA HIS A 164 5.17 1.43 4.77
C HIS A 164 6.67 1.47 4.48
N LYS A 165 7.04 1.47 3.20
CA LYS A 165 8.45 1.53 2.77
C LYS A 165 8.63 2.52 1.63
N ASN A 166 9.78 3.17 1.63
CA ASN A 166 10.25 3.96 0.51
C ASN A 166 10.96 3.04 -0.49
N LEU A 167 10.22 2.62 -1.51
CA LEU A 167 10.74 1.79 -2.59
C LEU A 167 11.69 2.56 -3.49
N THR A 168 11.53 3.87 -3.66
CA THR A 168 12.46 4.70 -4.46
C THR A 168 13.89 4.57 -3.93
N ALA A 169 14.05 4.60 -2.61
CA ALA A 169 15.35 4.42 -1.97
C ALA A 169 15.92 3.01 -2.17
N ILE A 170 15.06 1.99 -2.27
CA ILE A 170 15.46 0.58 -2.39
C ILE A 170 15.83 0.22 -3.83
N ILE A 171 15.00 0.57 -4.82
CA ILE A 171 15.21 0.17 -6.22
C ILE A 171 16.43 0.83 -6.88
N ASN A 172 16.90 1.93 -6.30
CA ASN A 172 18.03 2.71 -6.80
C ASN A 172 19.35 2.39 -6.09
N GLN A 173 19.36 1.39 -5.20
CA GLN A 173 20.60 0.86 -4.63
C GLN A 173 21.39 0.07 -5.69
N ASP A 174 22.71 0.11 -5.56
CA ASP A 174 23.62 -0.66 -6.42
C ASP A 174 23.52 -2.17 -6.15
N ASP A 175 23.25 -2.56 -4.90
CA ASP A 175 23.14 -3.96 -4.48
C ASP A 175 21.82 -4.20 -3.75
N ILE A 176 20.85 -4.80 -4.44
CA ILE A 176 19.50 -5.08 -3.92
C ILE A 176 19.51 -6.44 -3.22
N THR A 177 19.38 -6.45 -1.90
CA THR A 177 19.37 -7.69 -1.10
C THR A 177 18.12 -8.53 -1.33
N ASP A 178 18.13 -9.81 -0.97
CA ASP A 178 16.93 -10.66 -1.11
C ASP A 178 15.72 -10.16 -0.31
N GLU A 179 15.95 -9.50 0.83
CA GLU A 179 14.87 -8.89 1.60
C GLU A 179 14.30 -7.65 0.89
N ASP A 180 15.17 -6.84 0.28
CA ASP A 180 14.76 -5.71 -0.56
C ASP A 180 13.92 -6.17 -1.74
N LYS A 181 14.30 -7.28 -2.40
CA LYS A 181 13.52 -7.83 -3.51
C LYS A 181 12.11 -8.25 -3.09
N LYS A 182 11.94 -8.80 -1.87
CA LYS A 182 10.60 -9.10 -1.31
C LYS A 182 9.81 -7.82 -1.05
N ILE A 183 10.45 -6.78 -0.52
CA ILE A 183 9.82 -5.48 -0.28
C ILE A 183 9.36 -4.85 -1.61
N ILE A 184 10.22 -4.90 -2.64
CA ILE A 184 9.90 -4.44 -4.00
C ILE A 184 8.72 -5.22 -4.56
N TYR A 185 8.68 -6.55 -4.40
CA TYR A 185 7.54 -7.37 -4.82
C TYR A 185 6.23 -6.92 -4.17
N LYS A 186 6.20 -6.81 -2.84
CA LYS A 186 5.00 -6.39 -2.10
C LYS A 186 4.54 -4.99 -2.53
N GLY A 187 5.52 -4.11 -2.74
CA GLY A 187 5.31 -2.77 -3.24
C GLY A 187 4.74 -2.70 -4.66
N PHE A 188 5.29 -3.51 -5.58
CA PHE A 188 4.80 -3.61 -6.95
C PHE A 188 3.34 -4.05 -7.01
N VAL A 189 2.98 -5.09 -6.25
CA VAL A 189 1.59 -5.58 -6.16
C VAL A 189 0.65 -4.47 -5.65
N GLU A 190 1.08 -3.71 -4.63
CA GLU A 190 0.31 -2.58 -4.09
C GLU A 190 0.12 -1.47 -5.13
N ILE A 191 1.18 -1.07 -5.84
CA ILE A 191 1.11 -0.03 -6.88
C ILE A 191 0.17 -0.45 -8.01
N VAL A 192 0.25 -1.69 -8.49
CA VAL A 192 -0.65 -2.21 -9.54
C VAL A 192 -2.11 -2.16 -9.08
N TYR A 193 -2.38 -2.52 -7.82
CA TYR A 193 -3.72 -2.44 -7.25
C TYR A 193 -4.25 -1.00 -7.20
N LEU A 194 -3.42 -0.05 -6.75
CA LEU A 194 -3.79 1.36 -6.66
C LEU A 194 -4.03 1.97 -8.05
N LEU A 195 -3.17 1.69 -9.02
CA LEU A 195 -3.34 2.14 -10.41
C LEU A 195 -4.66 1.67 -11.01
N ARG A 196 -5.01 0.39 -10.79
CA ARG A 196 -6.31 -0.14 -11.19
C ARG A 196 -7.48 0.60 -10.56
N ASN A 197 -7.40 0.91 -9.27
CA ASN A 197 -8.47 1.65 -8.59
C ASN A 197 -8.61 3.07 -9.16
N SER A 198 -7.50 3.78 -9.35
CA SER A 198 -7.55 5.12 -9.95
C SER A 198 -8.11 5.11 -11.37
N LEU A 199 -7.80 4.09 -12.17
CA LEU A 199 -8.38 3.93 -13.51
C LEU A 199 -9.90 3.72 -13.47
N PHE A 200 -10.38 2.79 -12.63
CA PHE A 200 -11.83 2.49 -12.53
C PHE A 200 -12.64 3.60 -11.87
N HIS A 201 -12.03 4.41 -10.99
CA HIS A 201 -12.66 5.58 -10.39
C HIS A 201 -12.51 6.85 -11.24
N SER A 202 -12.05 6.72 -12.49
CA SER A 202 -11.88 7.84 -13.44
C SER A 202 -11.01 8.98 -12.89
N GLN A 203 -10.02 8.65 -12.07
CA GLN A 203 -9.06 9.60 -11.50
C GLN A 203 -7.87 9.89 -12.41
N VAL A 204 -7.92 9.43 -13.67
CA VAL A 204 -6.83 9.55 -14.63
C VAL A 204 -7.33 10.15 -15.93
N ASP A 205 -6.51 11.02 -16.51
CA ASP A 205 -6.74 11.64 -17.81
C ASP A 205 -5.80 11.01 -18.85
N PRO A 206 -6.31 10.18 -19.76
CA PRO A 206 -5.50 9.51 -20.78
C PRO A 206 -4.80 10.44 -21.78
N SER A 207 -5.19 11.71 -21.84
CA SER A 207 -4.57 12.70 -22.71
C SER A 207 -3.19 13.15 -22.20
N GLN A 208 -2.91 12.96 -20.91
CA GLN A 208 -1.66 13.38 -20.30
C GLN A 208 -0.55 12.37 -20.55
N GLU A 209 0.60 12.85 -21.06
CA GLU A 209 1.71 11.99 -21.49
C GLU A 209 2.39 11.24 -20.32
N ASN A 210 2.51 11.88 -19.16
CA ASN A 210 2.97 11.27 -17.91
C ASN A 210 2.07 10.09 -17.49
N ILE A 211 0.74 10.26 -17.49
CA ILE A 211 -0.24 9.21 -17.18
C ILE A 211 -0.15 8.08 -18.20
N TYR A 212 -0.08 8.41 -19.49
CA TYR A 212 0.11 7.41 -20.55
C TYR A 212 1.36 6.55 -20.31
N ASN A 213 2.48 7.17 -19.94
CA ASN A 213 3.73 6.46 -19.65
C ASN A 213 3.66 5.60 -18.38
N VAL A 214 2.91 6.02 -17.36
CA VAL A 214 2.59 5.17 -16.20
C VAL A 214 1.88 3.89 -16.63
N TYR A 215 0.79 3.98 -17.39
CA TYR A 215 0.05 2.78 -17.79
C TYR A 215 0.79 1.91 -18.81
N LYS A 216 1.61 2.52 -19.68
CA LYS A 216 2.51 1.78 -20.57
C LYS A 216 3.49 0.91 -19.77
N THR A 217 4.22 1.51 -18.84
CA THR A 217 5.24 0.81 -18.04
C THR A 217 4.59 -0.20 -17.08
N ALA A 218 3.47 0.17 -16.44
CA ALA A 218 2.70 -0.74 -15.60
C ALA A 218 2.17 -1.96 -16.39
N TYR A 219 1.67 -1.77 -17.62
CA TYR A 219 1.27 -2.89 -18.48
C TYR A 219 2.43 -3.82 -18.79
N MET A 220 3.59 -3.29 -19.19
CA MET A 220 4.75 -4.10 -19.55
C MET A 220 5.19 -4.99 -18.37
N LEU A 221 5.31 -4.40 -17.18
CA LEU A 221 5.67 -5.14 -15.96
C LEU A 221 4.60 -6.17 -15.58
N LEU A 222 3.32 -5.78 -15.63
CA LEU A 222 2.21 -6.65 -15.24
C LEU A 222 2.05 -7.82 -16.20
N LYS A 223 2.28 -7.62 -17.50
CA LYS A 223 2.27 -8.68 -18.51
C LYS A 223 3.34 -9.73 -18.20
N ASP A 224 4.58 -9.31 -17.94
CA ASP A 224 5.67 -10.22 -17.62
C ASP A 224 5.41 -10.95 -16.30
N PHE A 225 4.87 -10.25 -15.31
CA PHE A 225 4.47 -10.84 -14.03
C PHE A 225 3.40 -11.92 -14.19
N ILE A 226 2.34 -11.66 -14.96
CA ILE A 226 1.26 -12.62 -15.20
C ILE A 226 1.78 -13.88 -15.88
N ASN A 227 2.67 -13.74 -16.86
CA ASN A 227 3.28 -14.89 -17.56
C ASN A 227 4.14 -15.77 -16.63
N LYS A 228 4.52 -15.26 -15.45
CA LYS A 228 5.30 -15.96 -14.43
C LYS A 228 4.46 -16.48 -13.27
N LEU A 229 3.15 -16.21 -13.25
CA LEU A 229 2.27 -16.76 -12.22
C LEU A 229 2.22 -18.30 -12.35
N PRO A 230 2.21 -19.02 -11.22
CA PRO A 230 2.04 -20.47 -11.26
C PRO A 230 0.67 -20.82 -11.83
N ILE A 231 0.62 -21.91 -12.59
CA ILE A 231 -0.64 -22.51 -13.01
C ILE A 231 -1.22 -23.20 -11.78
N GLU A 232 -2.41 -22.77 -11.35
CA GLU A 232 -3.17 -23.50 -10.33
C GLU A 232 -3.77 -24.74 -11.01
N GLU A 233 -3.36 -25.94 -10.58
CA GLU A 233 -4.04 -27.17 -10.99
C GLU A 233 -5.43 -27.21 -10.33
N GLN A 234 -6.47 -27.40 -11.13
CA GLN A 234 -7.88 -27.45 -10.69
C GLN A 234 -8.20 -28.75 -9.95
#